data_AF-A0A4Z1IIJ9-F1
#
_entry.id   AF-A0A4Z1IIJ9-F1
#
_cell.length_a   1.000
_cell.length_b   1.000
_cell.length_c   1.000
_cell.angle_alpha   90.00
_cell.angle_beta   90.00
_cell.angle_gamma   90.00
#
_symmetry.space_group_name_H-M   'P 1'
#
loop_
_entity.id
_entity.type
_entity.pdbx_description
1 polymer ?
#
loop_
_entity_poly.entity_id
_entity_poly.type
_entity_poly.pdbx_seq_one_letter_code
_entity_poly.pdbx_strand_id
1 'polypeptide(L)'
;MRNNAMLTFDEIDEGDLCRDLCGGLFEDCNDLDEKGMLVWNDPWHASGWEITEGFARKWGFLLKGCHEIVEASNKWRELRNEDRLIIETSAKQNLARWLECSNVATCANRPE
;
A
#
# COMPACT_ATOMS: atom_id res chain seq x y z
N MET A 1 2.85 1.07 -4.29
CA MET A 1 1.49 1.17 -3.71
C MET A 1 0.45 1.57 -4.75
N ARG A 2 0.63 2.69 -5.45
CA ARG A 2 -0.32 3.16 -6.49
C ARG A 2 -0.83 2.05 -7.42
N ASN A 3 0.07 1.26 -8.01
CA ASN A 3 -0.31 0.21 -8.95
C ASN A 3 -1.21 -0.86 -8.31
N ASN A 4 -0.93 -1.24 -7.06
CA ASN A 4 -1.76 -2.20 -6.34
C ASN A 4 -3.13 -1.60 -6.05
N ALA A 5 -3.20 -0.33 -5.64
CA ALA A 5 -4.47 0.37 -5.45
C ALA A 5 -5.29 0.46 -6.74
N MET A 6 -4.66 0.64 -7.90
CA MET A 6 -5.36 0.60 -9.19
C MET A 6 -5.88 -0.80 -9.54
N LEU A 7 -5.18 -1.86 -9.14
CA LEU A 7 -5.57 -3.24 -9.42
C LEU A 7 -6.69 -3.75 -8.54
N THR A 8 -6.87 -3.17 -7.35
CA THR A 8 -7.87 -3.56 -6.35
C THR A 8 -8.84 -2.41 -6.05
N PHE A 9 -8.99 -1.46 -6.96
CA PHE A 9 -9.77 -0.24 -6.73
C PHE A 9 -11.25 -0.53 -6.41
N ASP A 10 -11.79 -1.61 -6.96
CA ASP A 10 -13.15 -2.09 -6.73
C ASP A 10 -13.34 -2.76 -5.35
N GLU A 11 -12.26 -3.21 -4.72
CA GLU A 11 -12.25 -3.84 -3.40
C GLU A 11 -11.93 -2.86 -2.26
N ILE A 12 -11.50 -1.64 -2.61
CA ILE A 12 -11.10 -0.59 -1.65
C ILE A 12 -12.27 0.36 -1.43
N ASP A 13 -12.66 0.54 -0.18
CA ASP A 13 -13.43 1.71 0.23
C ASP A 13 -12.47 2.92 0.37
N GLU A 14 -12.69 3.94 -0.46
CA GLU A 14 -11.84 5.14 -0.52
C GLU A 14 -11.82 5.89 0.81
N GLY A 15 -12.96 5.99 1.50
CA GLY A 15 -13.08 6.69 2.78
C GLY A 15 -12.30 5.99 3.89
N ASP A 16 -12.38 4.66 3.93
CA ASP A 16 -11.61 3.82 4.84
C ASP A 16 -10.11 3.92 4.58
N LEU A 17 -9.69 3.87 3.31
CA LEU A 17 -8.28 4.02 2.97
C LEU A 17 -7.77 5.41 3.35
N CYS A 18 -8.52 6.47 3.04
CA CYS A 18 -8.15 7.84 3.40
C CYS A 18 -8.01 8.01 4.92
N ARG A 19 -9.00 7.53 5.69
CA ARG A 19 -8.99 7.58 7.16
C ARG A 19 -7.77 6.88 7.74
N ASP A 20 -7.49 5.67 7.28
CA ASP A 20 -6.40 4.87 7.83
C ASP A 20 -5.04 5.33 7.31
N LEU A 21 -4.94 5.95 6.12
CA LEU A 21 -3.71 6.57 5.61
C LEU A 21 -3.33 7.80 6.44
N CYS A 22 -4.32 8.62 6.77
CA CYS A 22 -4.16 9.82 7.57
C CYS A 22 -4.10 9.54 9.08
N GLY A 23 -4.09 8.28 9.52
CA GLY A 23 -3.94 7.93 10.94
C GLY A 23 -5.01 8.52 11.85
N GLY A 24 -6.23 8.71 11.35
CA GLY A 24 -7.33 9.28 12.13
C GLY A 24 -7.24 10.79 12.37
N LEU A 25 -6.40 11.54 11.65
CA LEU A 25 -6.29 13.02 11.78
C LEU A 25 -7.62 13.80 11.64
N PHE A 26 -8.66 13.18 11.08
CA PHE A 26 -9.98 13.76 10.88
C PHE A 26 -11.02 13.29 11.92
N GLU A 27 -10.62 12.43 12.85
CA GLU A 27 -11.44 11.90 13.94
C GLU A 27 -10.77 12.25 15.28
N ASP A 28 -11.53 12.33 16.37
CA ASP A 28 -11.00 12.65 17.71
C ASP A 28 -10.10 11.53 18.29
N CYS A 29 -9.72 10.55 17.45
CA CYS A 29 -9.02 9.32 17.76
C CYS A 29 -7.70 9.29 16.97
N ASN A 30 -6.63 9.82 17.56
CA ASN A 30 -5.31 9.85 16.93
C ASN A 30 -4.57 8.53 17.20
N ASP A 31 -5.02 7.44 16.59
CA ASP A 31 -4.45 6.10 16.77
C ASP A 31 -3.32 5.83 15.76
N LEU A 32 -2.27 6.65 15.80
CA LEU A 32 -1.12 6.53 14.88
C LEU A 32 -0.40 5.19 15.01
N ASP A 33 -0.46 4.55 16.18
CA ASP A 33 0.12 3.21 16.39
C ASP A 33 -0.71 2.11 15.69
N GLU A 34 -2.02 2.31 15.53
CA GLU A 34 -2.90 1.34 14.85
C GLU A 34 -3.14 1.66 13.37
N LYS A 35 -2.98 2.91 12.94
CA LYS A 35 -3.32 3.35 11.57
C LYS A 35 -2.43 4.52 11.17
N GLY A 36 -2.03 4.59 9.91
CA GLY A 36 -1.35 5.77 9.37
C GLY A 36 -0.06 5.51 8.63
N MET A 37 0.43 6.60 8.04
CA MET A 37 1.78 6.71 7.51
C MET A 37 2.48 7.90 8.16
N LEU A 38 3.74 7.71 8.55
CA LEU A 38 4.58 8.74 9.17
C LEU A 38 5.56 9.30 8.14
N VAL A 39 5.82 10.61 8.24
CA VAL A 39 6.81 11.32 7.43
C VAL A 39 7.96 11.73 8.34
N TRP A 40 9.14 11.14 8.13
CA TRP A 40 10.36 11.39 8.91
C TRP A 40 11.35 12.32 8.21
N ASN A 41 11.30 12.40 6.87
CA ASN A 41 12.16 13.25 6.08
C ASN A 41 11.38 13.77 4.85
N ASP A 42 12.09 14.04 3.75
CA ASP A 42 11.50 14.53 2.51
C ASP A 42 10.39 13.61 1.97
N PRO A 43 9.15 14.10 1.85
CA PRO A 43 7.98 13.28 1.49
C PRO A 43 7.98 12.80 0.03
N TRP A 44 8.80 13.38 -0.83
CA TRP A 44 8.97 12.89 -2.21
C TRP A 44 9.94 11.72 -2.33
N HIS A 45 10.65 11.35 -1.26
CA HIS A 45 11.57 10.22 -1.25
C HIS A 45 11.01 9.07 -0.41
N ALA A 46 10.99 7.85 -0.95
CA ALA A 46 10.42 6.68 -0.25
C ALA A 46 11.07 6.44 1.13
N SER A 47 12.36 6.73 1.27
CA SER A 47 13.09 6.60 2.54
C SER A 47 12.59 7.54 3.65
N GLY A 48 11.84 8.58 3.31
CA GLY A 48 11.26 9.53 4.27
C GLY A 48 9.97 9.03 4.90
N TRP A 49 9.43 7.89 4.48
CA TRP A 49 8.16 7.36 4.95
C TRP A 49 8.34 6.14 5.86
N GLU A 50 7.45 6.02 6.84
CA GLU A 50 7.22 4.80 7.61
C GLU A 50 5.74 4.44 7.57
N ILE A 51 5.45 3.17 7.36
CA ILE A 51 4.12 2.58 7.49
C ILE A 51 3.94 2.09 8.93
N THR A 52 2.79 2.36 9.54
CA THR A 52 2.50 1.86 10.89
C THR A 52 2.07 0.40 10.84
N GLU A 53 2.25 -0.33 11.94
CA GLU A 53 1.97 -1.76 11.97
C GLU A 53 0.51 -2.08 11.67
N GLY A 54 -0.42 -1.32 12.23
CA GLY A 54 -1.83 -1.59 11.96
C GLY A 54 -2.30 -1.16 10.57
N PHE A 55 -1.67 -0.14 9.95
CA PHE A 55 -1.86 0.10 8.52
C PHE A 55 -1.38 -1.10 7.70
N ALA A 56 -0.17 -1.60 7.97
CA ALA A 56 0.38 -2.77 7.28
C ALA A 56 -0.49 -4.02 7.44
N ARG A 57 -1.11 -4.21 8.61
CA ARG A 57 -2.02 -5.32 8.90
C ARG A 57 -3.29 -5.28 8.05
N LYS A 58 -3.93 -4.11 7.90
CA LYS A 58 -5.17 -3.98 7.12
C LYS A 58 -4.90 -3.85 5.62
N TRP A 59 -3.90 -3.06 5.24
CA TRP A 59 -3.63 -2.65 3.86
C TRP A 59 -2.39 -3.33 3.27
N GLY A 60 -1.89 -4.41 3.86
CA GLY A 60 -0.66 -5.10 3.43
C GLY A 60 -0.66 -5.54 1.96
N PHE A 61 -1.83 -5.78 1.37
CA PHE A 61 -1.96 -6.08 -0.07
C PHE A 61 -1.52 -4.90 -0.96
N LEU A 62 -1.66 -3.65 -0.51
CA LEU A 62 -1.17 -2.46 -1.21
C LEU A 62 0.36 -2.37 -1.21
N LEU A 63 1.02 -3.05 -0.28
CA LEU A 63 2.46 -3.04 -0.07
C LEU A 63 3.19 -4.18 -0.80
N LYS A 64 2.45 -5.11 -1.43
CA LYS A 64 3.03 -6.20 -2.23
C LYS A 64 3.92 -5.65 -3.35
N GLY A 65 5.14 -6.18 -3.49
CA GLY A 65 6.13 -5.69 -4.46
C GLY A 65 6.73 -4.32 -4.15
N CYS A 66 6.35 -3.65 -3.05
CA CYS A 66 6.85 -2.33 -2.68
C CYS A 66 7.98 -2.44 -1.66
N HIS A 67 9.12 -3.01 -2.05
CA HIS A 67 10.24 -3.27 -1.14
C HIS A 67 10.78 -1.98 -0.47
N GLU A 68 10.94 -0.91 -1.25
CA GLU A 68 11.56 0.34 -0.78
C GLU A 68 10.84 0.95 0.42
N ILE A 69 9.51 0.93 0.45
CA ILE A 69 8.75 1.53 1.56
C ILE A 69 8.77 0.66 2.82
N VAL A 70 8.84 -0.67 2.65
CA VAL A 70 8.98 -1.61 3.77
C VAL A 70 10.37 -1.50 4.39
N GLU A 71 11.41 -1.39 3.56
CA GLU A 71 12.78 -1.13 4.01
C GLU A 71 12.91 0.22 4.71
N ALA A 72 12.31 1.28 4.15
CA ALA A 72 12.24 2.59 4.77
C ALA A 72 11.56 2.55 6.15
N SER A 73 10.42 1.88 6.24
CA SER A 73 9.69 1.71 7.51
C SER A 73 10.55 0.98 8.54
N ASN A 74 11.20 -0.12 8.13
CA ASN A 74 12.06 -0.90 9.03
C ASN A 74 13.29 -0.13 9.50
N LYS A 75 13.84 0.75 8.67
CA LYS A 75 14.95 1.63 9.07
C LYS A 75 14.53 2.55 10.24
N TRP A 76 13.37 3.19 10.15
CA TRP A 76 12.91 4.10 11.20
C TRP A 76 12.48 3.37 12.47
N ARG A 77 11.83 2.20 12.33
CA ARG A 77 11.50 1.31 13.45
C ARG A 77 12.74 0.81 14.18
N GLU A 78 13.77 0.39 13.44
CA GLU A 78 15.04 -0.07 14.03
C GLU A 78 15.77 1.04 14.81
N LEU A 79 15.74 2.28 14.31
CA LEU A 79 16.29 3.43 15.05
C LEU A 79 15.59 3.68 16.39
N ARG A 80 14.33 3.24 16.53
CA ARG A 80 13.53 3.35 17.75
C ARG A 80 13.51 2.05 18.56
N ASN A 81 14.26 1.02 18.15
CA ASN A 81 14.25 -0.32 18.72
C ASN A 81 12.87 -1.01 18.67
N GLU A 82 12.09 -0.75 17.62
CA GLU A 82 10.83 -1.45 17.35
C GLU A 82 11.03 -2.65 16.43
N ASP A 83 10.13 -3.62 16.53
CA ASP A 83 10.13 -4.81 15.68
C ASP A 83 9.89 -4.46 14.22
N ARG A 84 10.57 -5.18 13.32
CA ARG A 84 10.44 -4.99 11.87
C ARG A 84 9.06 -5.43 11.36
N LEU A 85 8.53 -4.69 10.39
CA LEU A 85 7.40 -5.10 9.59
C LEU A 85 7.78 -6.27 8.68
N ILE A 86 7.04 -7.37 8.82
CA ILE A 86 7.16 -8.54 7.95
C ILE A 86 5.95 -8.57 7.03
N ILE A 87 6.15 -8.16 5.78
CA ILE A 87 5.10 -8.09 4.77
C ILE A 87 5.52 -8.95 3.59
N GLU A 88 4.59 -9.74 3.05
CA GLU A 88 4.82 -10.50 1.82
C GLU A 88 5.04 -9.52 0.66
N THR A 89 6.31 -9.30 0.29
CA THR A 89 6.68 -8.41 -0.81
C THR A 89 6.80 -9.14 -2.15
N SER A 90 6.63 -10.46 -2.20
CA SER A 90 6.66 -11.22 -3.45
C SER A 90 5.45 -10.91 -4.34
N ALA A 91 5.66 -10.08 -5.35
CA ALA A 91 4.75 -10.00 -6.49
C ALA A 91 4.89 -11.29 -7.31
N LYS A 92 4.01 -12.27 -7.11
CA LYS A 92 3.76 -13.26 -8.17
C LYS A 92 3.14 -12.49 -9.34
N GLN A 93 3.98 -12.06 -10.28
CA GLN A 93 3.51 -11.54 -11.56
C GLN A 93 2.69 -12.65 -12.23
N ASN A 94 1.37 -12.60 -12.08
CA ASN A 94 0.47 -13.34 -12.94
C ASN A 94 0.50 -12.67 -14.32
N LEU A 95 1.54 -13.00 -15.09
CA LEU A 95 1.74 -12.59 -16.48
C LEU A 95 0.56 -12.99 -17.38
N ALA A 96 -0.29 -13.91 -16.90
CA ALA A 96 -1.46 -14.43 -17.60
C ALA A 96 -2.50 -13.35 -17.98
N ARG A 97 -2.69 -12.31 -17.15
CA ARG A 97 -3.73 -11.28 -17.40
C ARG A 97 -3.32 -10.23 -18.44
N TRP A 98 -2.01 -10.02 -18.63
CA TRP A 98 -1.48 -9.04 -19.60
C TRP A 98 -1.51 -9.57 -21.04
N LEU A 99 -1.33 -10.88 -21.25
CA LEU A 99 -1.42 -11.49 -22.58
C LEU A 99 -2.86 -11.59 -23.10
N GLU A 100 -3.86 -11.64 -22.22
CA GLU A 100 -5.28 -11.61 -22.61
C GLU A 100 -5.73 -10.25 -23.16
N CYS A 101 -5.19 -9.14 -22.64
CA CYS A 101 -5.48 -7.79 -23.17
C CYS A 101 -4.60 -7.37 -24.36
N SER A 102 -3.52 -8.11 -24.66
CA SER A 102 -2.61 -7.77 -25.76
C SER A 102 -3.10 -8.30 -27.11
N ASN A 103 -4.11 -9.17 -27.12
CA ASN A 103 -4.69 -9.69 -28.34
C ASN A 103 -5.87 -8.81 -28.76
N VAL A 104 -5.64 -7.94 -29.75
CA VAL A 104 -6.58 -6.92 -30.29
C VAL A 104 -7.91 -7.51 -30.81
N ALA A 105 -8.08 -8.83 -30.80
CA ALA A 105 -9.22 -9.53 -31.39
C ALA A 105 -10.47 -9.64 -30.48
N THR A 106 -10.38 -9.41 -29.16
CA THR A 106 -11.52 -9.66 -28.24
C THR A 106 -12.28 -8.41 -27.79
N CYS A 107 -11.84 -7.20 -28.12
CA CYS A 107 -12.55 -5.96 -27.78
C CYS A 107 -13.83 -5.71 -28.61
N ALA A 108 -14.14 -6.56 -29.61
CA ALA A 108 -15.24 -6.32 -30.55
C ALA A 108 -16.63 -6.85 -30.10
N ASN A 109 -16.74 -7.57 -28.98
CA ASN A 109 -18.01 -8.21 -28.56
C ASN A 109 -18.37 -7.93 -27.10
N ARG A 110 -18.56 -6.66 -26.74
CA ARG A 110 -19.33 -6.32 -25.52
C ARG A 110 -20.62 -5.63 -25.96
N PRO A 111 -21.82 -6.21 -25.71
CA PRO A 111 -23.07 -5.50 -25.94
C PRO A 111 -23.21 -4.36 -24.92
N GLU A 112 -23.86 -3.28 -25.36
CA GLU A 112 -24.12 -2.03 -24.61
C GLU A 112 -24.70 -2.25 -23.20
#